data_AF-A0A7Y6PIZ6-F1
#
_entry.id   AF-A0A7Y6PIZ6-F1
#
_cell.length_a   1.000
_cell.length_b   1.000
_cell.length_c   1.000
_cell.angle_alpha   90.00
_cell.angle_beta   90.00
_cell.angle_gamma   90.00
#
_symmetry.space_group_name_H-M   'P 1'
#
loop_
_entity.id
_entity.type
_entity.pdbx_description
1 polymer ?
#
loop_
_entity_poly.entity_id
_entity_poly.type
_entity_poly.pdbx_seq_one_letter_code
_entity_poly.pdbx_strand_id
1 'polypeptide(L)'
;CIQQTIVGSGEIEQKDIDDLLNTAMSVTLPPSMRYLDVIPQEYSVDYARRIRTPIGMEGKKLEGSLHVVTAQSAQCLFLNKVIRRTGLELIDS
;
A
#
# COMPACT_ATOMS: atom_id res chain seq x y z
N CYS A 1 9.95 3.71 -1.66
CA CYS A 1 8.91 4.33 -2.51
C CYS A 1 8.72 3.43 -3.71
N ILE A 2 7.50 2.96 -3.94
CA ILE A 2 7.15 2.19 -5.12
C ILE A 2 6.13 2.99 -5.94
N GLN A 3 6.21 2.85 -7.26
CA GLN A 3 5.28 3.47 -8.20
C GLN A 3 4.53 2.34 -8.91
N GLN A 4 3.21 2.33 -8.77
CA GLN A 4 2.34 1.39 -9.46
C GLN A 4 1.45 2.15 -10.42
N THR A 5 1.11 1.51 -11.54
CA THR A 5 0.24 2.07 -12.58
C THR A 5 -0.89 1.09 -12.83
N ILE A 6 -2.13 1.59 -12.80
CA ILE A 6 -3.29 0.88 -13.34
C ILE A 6 -3.75 1.63 -14.59
N VAL A 7 -4.08 0.87 -15.62
CA VAL A 7 -4.64 1.40 -16.87
C VAL A 7 -6.12 1.07 -16.86
N GLY A 8 -6.94 2.11 -16.73
CA GLY A 8 -8.39 2.05 -16.81
C GLY A 8 -8.91 2.86 -17.99
N SER A 9 -10.21 2.81 -18.23
CA SER A 9 -10.87 3.73 -19.16
C SER A 9 -12.17 4.20 -18.54
N GLY A 10 -12.15 5.38 -17.93
CA GLY A 10 -13.34 5.98 -17.31
C GLY A 10 -13.02 6.82 -16.07
N GLU A 11 -14.04 7.01 -15.25
CA GLU A 11 -13.96 7.64 -13.93
C GLU A 11 -13.23 6.72 -12.95
N ILE A 12 -12.35 7.29 -12.13
CA ILE A 12 -11.60 6.57 -11.11
C ILE A 12 -12.50 6.35 -9.89
N GLU A 13 -12.73 5.08 -9.57
CA GLU A 13 -13.52 4.65 -8.42
C GLU A 13 -12.62 4.24 -7.25
N GLN A 14 -13.23 4.04 -6.07
CA GLN A 14 -12.53 3.50 -4.91
C GLN A 14 -11.87 2.15 -5.21
N LYS A 15 -12.53 1.34 -6.05
CA LYS A 15 -12.01 0.03 -6.46
C LYS A 15 -10.64 0.13 -7.16
N ASP A 16 -10.44 1.12 -8.02
CA ASP A 16 -9.17 1.32 -8.72
C ASP A 16 -8.04 1.66 -7.72
N ILE A 17 -8.36 2.37 -6.64
CA ILE A 17 -7.42 2.68 -5.57
C ILE A 17 -7.09 1.42 -4.76
N ASP A 18 -8.09 0.61 -4.45
CA ASP A 18 -7.89 -0.64 -3.73
C ASP A 18 -7.04 -1.62 -4.56
N ASP A 19 -7.30 -1.73 -5.86
CA ASP A 19 -6.51 -2.53 -6.79
C ASP A 19 -5.07 -2.01 -6.90
N LEU A 20 -4.86 -0.70 -6.81
CA LEU A 20 -3.53 -0.10 -6.81
C LEU A 20 -2.75 -0.49 -5.55
N LEU A 21 -3.39 -0.41 -4.39
CA LEU A 21 -2.81 -0.80 -3.11
C LEU A 21 -2.52 -2.30 -3.04
N ASN A 22 -3.42 -3.13 -3.56
CA ASN A 22 -3.23 -4.58 -3.65
C ASN A 22 -2.04 -4.95 -4.54
N THR A 23 -1.90 -4.28 -5.68
CA THR A 23 -0.76 -4.46 -6.59
C THR A 23 0.55 -4.07 -5.90
N ALA A 24 0.52 -3.03 -5.08
CA ALA A 24 1.67 -2.55 -4.32
C ALA A 24 2.15 -3.57 -3.27
N MET A 25 1.23 -4.27 -2.60
CA MET A 25 1.54 -5.37 -1.67
C MET A 25 2.08 -6.62 -2.36
N SER A 26 1.86 -6.76 -3.67
CA SER A 26 2.31 -7.91 -4.45
C SER A 26 3.79 -7.82 -4.86
N VAL A 27 4.48 -6.72 -4.54
CA VAL A 27 5.90 -6.56 -4.84
C VAL A 27 6.71 -7.60 -4.05
N THR A 28 7.70 -8.23 -4.70
CA THR A 28 8.55 -9.21 -4.04
C THR A 28 9.44 -8.54 -3.00
N LEU A 29 9.23 -8.87 -1.72
CA LEU A 29 10.16 -8.54 -0.65
C LEU A 29 11.24 -9.63 -0.49
N PRO A 30 12.41 -9.27 0.05
CA PRO A 30 13.36 -10.25 0.54
C PRO A 30 12.69 -11.18 1.57
N PRO A 31 13.04 -12.47 1.62
CA PRO A 31 12.40 -13.44 2.51
C PRO A 31 12.57 -13.12 4.01
N SER A 32 13.55 -12.28 4.37
CA SER A 32 13.79 -11.82 5.74
C SER A 32 12.90 -10.64 6.16
N MET A 33 12.16 -10.05 5.22
CA MET A 33 11.28 -8.90 5.44
C MET A 33 9.81 -9.30 5.38
N ARG A 34 8.98 -8.60 6.14
CA ARG A 34 7.53 -8.72 6.15
C ARG A 34 6.91 -7.34 5.90
N TYR A 35 5.83 -7.32 5.12
CA TYR A 35 4.95 -6.16 4.97
C TYR A 35 4.31 -5.81 6.31
N LEU A 36 4.42 -4.55 6.73
CA LEU A 36 3.69 -4.03 7.89
C LEU A 36 2.49 -3.22 7.46
N ASP A 37 2.69 -2.29 6.53
CA ASP A 37 1.65 -1.36 6.11
C ASP A 37 2.01 -0.73 4.75
N VAL A 38 1.01 -0.19 4.05
CA VAL A 38 1.16 0.55 2.80
C VAL A 38 0.41 1.87 2.91
N ILE A 39 1.17 2.97 2.88
CA ILE A 39 0.62 4.31 3.03
C ILE A 39 0.67 5.05 1.69
N PRO A 40 -0.47 5.50 1.15
CA PRO A 40 -0.49 6.32 -0.05
C PRO A 40 0.03 7.74 0.25
N GLN A 41 0.96 8.24 -0.57
CA GLN A 41 1.52 9.59 -0.42
C GLN A 41 0.96 10.56 -1.47
N GLU A 42 1.08 10.23 -2.75
CA GLU A 42 0.63 11.08 -3.85
C GLU A 42 0.09 10.20 -4.99
N TYR A 43 -0.93 10.71 -5.69
CA TYR A 43 -1.45 10.11 -6.92
C TYR A 43 -1.13 11.00 -8.12
N SER A 44 -1.08 10.39 -9.30
CA SER A 44 -1.01 11.07 -10.58
C SER A 44 -2.01 10.45 -11.55
N VAL A 45 -2.78 11.29 -12.22
CA VAL A 45 -3.78 10.87 -13.22
C VAL A 45 -3.38 11.51 -14.54
N ASP A 46 -3.02 10.69 -15.52
CA ASP A 46 -2.50 11.10 -16.83
C ASP A 46 -1.34 12.12 -16.72
N TYR A 47 -1.61 13.41 -16.97
CA TYR A 47 -0.61 14.49 -16.87
C TYR A 47 -0.66 15.27 -15.56
N ALA A 48 -1.73 15.11 -14.77
CA ALA A 48 -1.88 15.79 -13.49
C ALA A 48 -1.16 15.00 -12.40
N ARG A 49 -0.23 15.65 -11.70
CA ARG A 49 0.60 15.05 -10.64
C ARG A 49 0.30 15.67 -9.29
N ARG A 50 0.71 14.99 -8.21
CA ARG A 50 0.57 15.43 -6.81
C ARG A 50 -0.89 15.60 -6.38
N ILE A 51 -1.76 14.71 -6.87
CA ILE A 51 -3.17 14.65 -6.49
C ILE A 51 -3.29 13.92 -5.15
N ARG A 52 -4.07 14.48 -4.22
CA ARG A 52 -4.36 13.82 -2.93
C ARG A 52 -5.53 12.85 -3.01
N THR A 53 -6.56 13.20 -3.77
CA THR A 53 -7.79 12.42 -3.91
C THR A 53 -8.11 12.28 -5.40
N PRO A 54 -7.79 11.14 -6.02
CA PRO A 54 -8.03 10.89 -7.44
C PRO A 54 -9.46 10.38 -7.73
N ILE A 55 -10.23 10.04 -6.70
CA ILE A 55 -11.60 9.51 -6.82
C ILE A 55 -12.49 10.57 -7.47
N GLY A 56 -13.23 10.16 -8.50
CA GLY A 56 -14.10 11.04 -9.30
C GLY A 56 -13.37 11.82 -10.39
N MET A 57 -12.06 11.59 -10.58
CA MET A 57 -11.34 12.08 -11.76
C MET A 57 -11.48 11.10 -12.92
N GLU A 58 -11.60 11.60 -14.14
CA GLU A 58 -11.56 10.78 -15.34
C GLU A 58 -10.13 10.71 -15.86
N GLY A 59 -9.65 9.51 -16.18
CA GLY A 59 -8.31 9.33 -16.71
C GLY A 59 -8.05 7.91 -17.20
N LYS A 60 -7.06 7.77 -18.08
CA LYS A 60 -6.68 6.45 -18.59
C LYS A 60 -5.61 5.79 -17.74
N LYS A 61 -4.77 6.60 -17.11
CA LYS A 61 -3.62 6.13 -16.34
C LYS A 61 -3.67 6.69 -14.92
N LEU A 62 -3.89 5.81 -13.96
CA LEU A 62 -3.76 6.11 -12.54
C LEU A 62 -2.41 5.58 -12.05
N GLU A 63 -1.56 6.47 -11.58
CA GLU A 63 -0.33 6.13 -10.88
C GLU A 63 -0.44 6.53 -9.42
N GLY A 64 0.01 5.67 -8.50
CA GLY A 64 0.19 6.08 -7.11
C GLY A 64 1.62 5.85 -6.63
N SER A 65 2.12 6.87 -5.93
CA SER A 65 3.35 6.81 -5.16
C SER A 65 3.00 6.35 -3.76
N LEU A 66 3.39 5.12 -3.46
CA LEU A 66 3.06 4.44 -2.22
C LEU A 66 4.33 4.24 -1.40
N HIS A 67 4.18 4.43 -0.09
CA HIS A 67 5.23 4.14 0.87
C HIS A 67 4.91 2.82 1.55
N VAL A 68 5.74 1.81 1.28
CA VAL A 68 5.64 0.51 1.94
C VAL A 68 6.46 0.55 3.21
N VAL A 69 5.82 0.26 4.32
CA VAL A 69 6.47 0.03 5.61
C VAL A 69 6.77 -1.46 5.72
N THR A 70 8.04 -1.80 5.88
CA THR A 70 8.50 -3.17 6.08
C THR A 70 9.28 -3.28 7.38
N ALA A 71 9.31 -4.48 7.94
CA ALA A 71 10.16 -4.81 9.07
C ALA A 71 10.77 -6.19 8.90
N GLN A 72 11.80 -6.51 9.70
CA GLN A 72 12.35 -7.85 9.69
C GLN A 72 11.35 -8.84 10.29
N SER A 73 11.11 -9.95 9.60
CA SER A 73 10.20 -11.01 10.04
C SER A 73 10.55 -11.52 11.45
N ALA A 74 11.84 -11.61 11.76
CA ALA A 74 12.31 -11.99 13.09
C ALA A 74 11.84 -11.01 14.18
N GLN A 75 11.91 -9.70 13.94
CA GLN A 75 11.50 -8.67 14.90
C GLN A 75 9.99 -8.73 15.15
N CYS A 76 9.19 -8.92 14.09
CA CYS A 76 7.75 -9.08 14.23
C CYS A 76 7.38 -10.31 15.09
N LEU A 77 8.09 -11.43 14.91
CA LEU A 77 7.89 -12.64 15.73
C LEU A 77 8.27 -12.41 17.20
N PHE A 78 9.36 -11.71 17.47
CA PHE A 78 9.77 -11.38 18.83
C PHE A 78 8.75 -10.48 19.52
N LEU A 79 8.29 -9.42 18.86
CA LEU A 79 7.27 -8.52 19.40
C LEU A 79 5.97 -9.26 19.69
N ASN A 80 5.51 -10.12 18.76
CA ASN A 80 4.31 -10.93 18.97
C ASN A 80 4.43 -11.84 20.19
N LYS A 81 5.60 -12.47 20.38
CA LYS A 81 5.87 -13.32 21.54
C LYS A 81 5.84 -12.56 22.87
N VAL A 82 6.37 -11.33 22.91
CA VAL A 82 6.36 -10.50 24.13
C VAL A 82 4.94 -10.02 24.43
N ILE A 83 4.19 -9.56 23.43
CA ILE A 83 2.82 -9.05 23.61
C ILE A 83 1.89 -10.16 24.09
N ARG A 84 1.96 -11.35 23.50
CA ARG A 84 1.19 -12.53 23.97
C ARG A 84 1.48 -12.90 25.42
N ARG A 85 2.72 -12.69 25.90
CA ARG A 85 3.08 -12.95 27.32
C ARG A 85 2.45 -11.96 28.30
N THR A 86 2.10 -10.76 27.82
CA THR A 86 1.39 -9.75 28.63
C THR A 86 -0.12 -9.96 28.68
N GLY A 87 -0.65 -11.00 28.01
CA GLY A 87 -2.09 -11.26 27.92
C GLY A 87 -2.82 -10.33 26.94
N LEU A 88 -2.07 -9.63 26.08
CA LEU A 88 -2.61 -8.74 25.05
C LEU A 88 -2.63 -9.45 23.69
N GLU A 89 -3.61 -9.11 22.86
CA GLU A 89 -3.71 -9.57 21.48
C GLU A 89 -3.22 -8.49 20.51
N LEU A 90 -2.53 -8.94 19.46
CA LEU A 90 -2.14 -8.08 18.35
C LEU A 90 -3.31 -7.97 17.38
N ILE A 91 -3.66 -6.72 17.04
CA ILE A 91 -4.59 -6.42 15.97
C ILE A 91 -3.74 -6.22 14.71
N ASP A 92 -3.85 -7.14 13.76
CA ASP A 92 -3.30 -6.94 12.43
C ASP A 92 -4.18 -5.91 11.69
N SER A 93 -3.54 -4.93 11.04
CA SER A 93 -4.20 -3.84 10.30
C SER A 93 -4.45 -4.20 8.84
#